data_AF-A0A6D0IBD8-F1
#
_entry.id   AF-A0A6D0IBD8-F1
#
_cell.length_a   1.000
_cell.length_b   1.000
_cell.length_c   1.000
_cell.angle_alpha   90.00
_cell.angle_beta   90.00
_cell.angle_gamma   90.00
#
_symmetry.space_group_name_H-M   'P 1'
#
loop_
_entity.id
_entity.type
_entity.pdbx_description
1 polymer ?
#
loop_
_entity_poly.entity_id
_entity_poly.type
_entity_poly.pdbx_seq_one_letter_code
_entity_poly.pdbx_strand_id
1 'polypeptide(L)'
;LLVTVTLSMMTTPLLMKLVDKWLSRQFNGPEEEDEKPWVNDDKPQVIVVGFGRFGQVIGRLLMANKMRITVLERDISAVNLMRKYGYKVYYGDATQVDLLRSAGAEAAESIVITCNEPEDTMKLVEICQQHFPHLHILARARGRVEAHELLQAGVTQFSRETFSSALELGRKTLVTLGMHPHQAQRAQLHFRRLDMRMLRELIPMHADTVQISRAREARRELEEIFQREMQQERRQLDGWDEFE
;
A
#
# COMPACT_ATOMS: atom_id res chain seq x y z
N LEU A 1 -33.51 29.07 -18.63
CA LEU A 1 -32.30 29.07 -17.76
C LEU A 1 -32.20 27.80 -16.93
N LEU A 2 -33.21 27.41 -16.14
CA LEU A 2 -33.15 26.13 -15.37
C LEU A 2 -33.04 24.89 -16.28
N VAL A 3 -33.84 24.80 -17.34
CA VAL A 3 -33.81 23.65 -18.29
C VAL A 3 -32.46 23.49 -18.98
N THR A 4 -31.81 24.60 -19.37
CA THR A 4 -30.49 24.56 -20.01
C THR A 4 -29.39 24.12 -19.03
N VAL A 5 -29.51 24.51 -17.76
CA VAL A 5 -28.57 24.09 -16.70
C VAL A 5 -28.77 22.63 -16.33
N THR A 6 -30.01 22.16 -16.18
CA THR A 6 -30.30 20.75 -15.89
C THR A 6 -29.88 19.84 -17.03
N LEU A 7 -30.12 20.25 -18.29
CA LEU A 7 -29.66 19.49 -19.45
C LEU A 7 -28.14 19.42 -19.50
N SER A 8 -27.44 20.55 -19.25
CA SER A 8 -25.97 20.61 -19.21
C SER A 8 -25.37 19.70 -18.13
N MET A 9 -25.92 19.74 -16.91
CA MET A 9 -25.50 18.87 -15.80
C MET A 9 -25.77 17.39 -16.06
N MET A 10 -26.78 17.05 -16.88
CA MET A 10 -27.10 15.67 -17.25
C MET A 10 -26.26 15.17 -18.44
N THR A 11 -25.94 16.03 -19.40
CA THR A 11 -25.09 15.69 -20.55
C THR A 11 -23.63 15.51 -20.18
N THR A 12 -23.11 16.31 -19.25
CA THR A 12 -21.68 16.28 -18.87
C THR A 12 -21.20 14.90 -18.38
N PRO A 13 -21.87 14.22 -17.42
CA PRO A 13 -21.43 12.89 -16.97
C PRO A 13 -21.59 11.81 -18.04
N LEU A 14 -22.56 11.96 -18.95
CA LEU A 14 -22.79 11.03 -20.06
C LEU A 14 -21.67 11.14 -21.12
N LEU A 15 -21.28 12.37 -21.44
CA LEU A 15 -20.18 12.66 -22.35
C LEU A 15 -18.85 12.15 -21.76
N MET A 16 -18.61 12.37 -20.46
CA MET A 16 -17.41 11.88 -19.78
C MET A 16 -17.28 10.35 -19.84
N LYS A 17 -18.36 9.60 -19.58
CA LYS A 17 -18.35 8.12 -19.73
C LYS A 17 -18.00 7.67 -21.15
N LEU A 18 -18.46 8.41 -22.16
CA LEU A 18 -18.22 8.07 -23.57
C LEU A 18 -16.76 8.35 -23.96
N VAL A 19 -16.21 9.47 -23.48
CA VAL A 19 -14.80 9.83 -23.64
C VAL A 19 -13.89 8.82 -22.94
N ASP A 20 -14.18 8.44 -21.69
CA ASP A 20 -13.41 7.43 -20.94
C ASP A 20 -13.41 6.07 -21.64
N LYS A 21 -14.56 5.66 -22.19
CA LYS A 21 -14.67 4.40 -22.93
C LYS A 21 -13.90 4.43 -24.25
N TRP A 22 -13.87 5.57 -24.93
CA TRP A 22 -13.12 5.74 -26.16
C TRP A 22 -11.60 5.79 -25.91
N LEU A 23 -11.18 6.57 -24.90
CA LEU A 23 -9.79 6.65 -24.45
C LEU A 23 -9.27 5.29 -24.00
N SER A 24 -9.99 4.58 -23.13
CA SER A 24 -9.56 3.25 -22.66
C SER A 24 -9.40 2.25 -23.81
N ARG A 25 -10.27 2.27 -24.83
CA ARG A 25 -10.11 1.42 -26.02
C ARG A 25 -8.91 1.77 -26.87
N GLN A 26 -8.65 3.06 -27.11
CA GLN A 26 -7.52 3.48 -27.92
C GLN A 26 -6.20 3.23 -27.20
N PHE A 27 -6.15 3.46 -25.90
CA PHE A 27 -4.92 3.34 -25.11
C PHE A 27 -4.67 1.93 -24.59
N ASN A 28 -5.68 1.08 -24.39
CA ASN A 28 -5.53 -0.32 -24.00
C ASN A 28 -5.70 -1.29 -25.18
N GLY A 29 -5.57 -0.81 -26.42
CA GLY A 29 -5.56 -1.66 -27.61
C GLY A 29 -4.39 -2.65 -27.60
N PRO A 30 -4.47 -3.75 -28.37
CA PRO A 30 -3.39 -4.72 -28.45
C PRO A 30 -2.11 -4.02 -28.90
N GLU A 31 -1.05 -4.12 -28.10
CA GLU A 31 0.27 -3.60 -28.46
C GLU A 31 0.75 -4.32 -29.74
N GLU A 32 1.19 -3.57 -30.75
CA GLU A 32 1.95 -4.14 -31.85
C GLU A 32 3.26 -4.70 -31.24
N GLU A 33 3.39 -6.03 -31.27
CA GLU A 33 4.52 -6.79 -30.74
C GLU A 33 5.81 -6.41 -31.47
N ASP A 34 6.72 -5.69 -30.80
CA ASP A 34 8.13 -5.62 -31.24
C ASP A 34 9.13 -6.15 -30.21
N GLU A 35 8.69 -6.57 -29.02
CA GLU A 35 9.50 -7.37 -28.10
C GLU A 35 8.68 -8.50 -27.50
N LYS A 36 8.85 -9.72 -28.01
CA LYS A 36 8.19 -10.92 -27.46
C LYS A 36 8.66 -11.16 -26.02
N PRO A 37 7.78 -11.10 -25.01
CA PRO A 37 8.13 -11.54 -23.68
C PRO A 37 8.21 -13.07 -23.68
N TRP A 38 9.23 -13.60 -23.01
CA TRP A 38 9.34 -15.03 -22.73
C TRP A 38 8.09 -15.50 -21.95
N VAL A 39 7.43 -16.56 -22.45
CA VAL A 39 6.32 -17.34 -21.86
C VAL A 39 4.90 -16.94 -22.34
N ASN A 40 4.27 -17.87 -23.07
CA ASN A 40 2.91 -17.88 -23.64
C ASN A 40 1.74 -17.85 -22.63
N ASP A 41 1.95 -17.43 -21.37
CA ASP A 41 0.89 -17.37 -20.37
C ASP A 41 0.72 -15.92 -19.89
N ASP A 42 -0.20 -15.23 -20.56
CA ASP A 42 -0.43 -13.78 -20.53
C ASP A 42 -1.04 -13.24 -19.21
N LYS A 43 -1.15 -14.14 -18.22
CA LYS A 43 -1.79 -13.90 -16.93
C LYS A 43 -0.77 -13.35 -15.91
N PRO A 44 -1.03 -12.18 -15.32
CA PRO A 44 -0.14 -11.63 -14.31
C PRO A 44 -0.21 -12.47 -13.03
N GLN A 45 0.89 -12.49 -12.28
CA GLN A 45 0.89 -12.99 -10.90
C GLN A 45 0.50 -11.88 -9.92
N VAL A 46 0.90 -10.64 -10.24
CA VAL A 46 0.65 -9.48 -9.38
C VAL A 46 0.06 -8.33 -10.20
N ILE A 47 -1.01 -7.73 -9.70
CA ILE A 47 -1.52 -6.46 -10.22
C ILE A 47 -1.06 -5.33 -9.31
N VAL A 48 -0.42 -4.30 -9.86
CA VAL A 48 -0.03 -3.10 -9.11
C VAL A 48 -0.94 -1.95 -9.50
N VAL A 49 -1.68 -1.42 -8.53
CA VAL A 49 -2.60 -0.29 -8.73
C VAL A 49 -1.94 1.00 -8.25
N GLY A 50 -1.80 1.95 -9.19
CA GLY A 50 -1.02 3.16 -9.01
C GLY A 50 0.47 2.87 -9.17
N PHE A 51 1.14 3.63 -10.02
CA PHE A 51 2.57 3.50 -10.31
C PHE A 51 3.31 4.82 -10.12
N GLY A 52 2.95 5.52 -9.03
CA GLY A 52 3.73 6.63 -8.50
C GLY A 52 5.00 6.16 -7.80
N ARG A 53 5.58 7.02 -6.94
CA ARG A 53 6.84 6.75 -6.23
C ARG A 53 6.85 5.43 -5.46
N PHE A 54 5.74 5.09 -4.80
CA PHE A 54 5.64 3.85 -4.01
C PHE A 54 5.49 2.62 -4.93
N GLY A 55 4.53 2.66 -5.85
CA GLY A 55 4.29 1.59 -6.83
C GLY A 55 5.50 1.29 -7.73
N GLN A 56 6.26 2.31 -8.13
CA GLN A 56 7.50 2.14 -8.93
C GLN A 56 8.57 1.33 -8.20
N VAL A 57 8.77 1.57 -6.90
CA VAL A 57 9.74 0.81 -6.10
C VAL A 57 9.32 -0.66 -6.02
N ILE A 58 8.02 -0.92 -5.80
CA ILE A 58 7.47 -2.28 -5.77
C ILE A 58 7.59 -2.95 -7.14
N GLY A 59 7.16 -2.29 -8.22
CA GLY A 59 7.22 -2.82 -9.56
C GLY A 59 8.65 -3.16 -9.98
N ARG A 60 9.63 -2.30 -9.68
CA ARG A 60 11.05 -2.59 -9.93
C ARG A 60 11.56 -3.79 -9.12
N LEU A 61 11.18 -3.88 -7.85
CA LEU A 61 11.56 -5.01 -6.99
C LEU A 61 10.98 -6.32 -7.52
N LEU A 62 9.70 -6.35 -7.89
CA LEU A 62 9.03 -7.53 -8.42
C LEU A 62 9.60 -7.96 -9.79
N MET A 63 9.84 -7.02 -10.69
CA MET A 63 10.45 -7.29 -12.00
C MET A 63 11.88 -7.82 -11.87
N ALA A 64 12.68 -7.28 -10.95
CA ALA A 64 14.03 -7.80 -10.67
C ALA A 64 14.01 -9.27 -10.23
N ASN A 65 12.90 -9.72 -9.64
CA ASN A 65 12.67 -11.11 -9.24
C ASN A 65 11.84 -11.90 -10.26
N LYS A 66 11.70 -11.40 -11.50
CA LYS A 66 11.01 -12.05 -12.63
C LYS A 66 9.53 -12.38 -12.37
N MET A 67 8.88 -11.62 -11.49
CA MET A 67 7.43 -11.73 -11.29
C MET A 67 6.69 -11.11 -12.48
N ARG A 68 5.67 -11.80 -13.00
CA ARG A 68 4.79 -11.23 -14.04
C ARG A 68 3.86 -10.21 -13.41
N ILE A 69 4.04 -8.93 -13.74
CA ILE A 69 3.21 -7.86 -13.19
C ILE A 69 2.40 -7.16 -14.28
N THR A 70 1.16 -6.80 -13.95
CA THR A 70 0.35 -5.85 -14.72
C THR A 70 0.16 -4.59 -13.89
N VAL A 71 0.33 -3.42 -14.50
CA VAL A 71 0.17 -2.12 -13.84
C VAL A 71 -1.13 -1.45 -14.26
N LEU A 72 -1.88 -0.91 -13.31
CA LEU A 72 -3.02 -0.02 -13.54
C LEU A 72 -2.61 1.41 -13.17
N GLU A 73 -2.73 2.34 -14.13
CA GLU A 73 -2.36 3.74 -13.93
C GLU A 73 -3.38 4.69 -14.57
N ARG A 74 -3.69 5.78 -13.88
CA ARG A 74 -4.60 6.83 -14.34
C ARG A 74 -3.88 7.98 -15.04
N ASP A 75 -2.56 8.14 -14.85
CA ASP A 75 -1.77 9.16 -15.55
C ASP A 75 -1.25 8.66 -16.91
N ILE A 76 -1.83 9.19 -18.00
CA ILE A 76 -1.45 8.86 -19.39
C ILE A 76 0.06 9.09 -19.64
N SER A 77 0.63 10.15 -19.06
CA SER A 77 2.03 10.49 -19.30
C SER A 77 2.96 9.42 -18.73
N ALA A 78 2.58 8.84 -17.58
CA ALA A 78 3.29 7.75 -16.95
C ALA A 78 3.13 6.43 -17.73
N VAL A 79 1.93 6.15 -18.28
CA VAL A 79 1.64 4.93 -19.07
C VAL A 79 2.59 4.75 -20.24
N ASN A 80 2.76 5.78 -21.07
CA ASN A 80 3.63 5.70 -22.25
C ASN A 80 5.08 5.43 -21.90
N LEU A 81 5.55 6.00 -20.79
CA LEU A 81 6.90 5.79 -20.31
C LEU A 81 7.09 4.36 -19.78
N MET A 82 6.11 3.84 -19.04
CA MET A 82 6.17 2.49 -18.48
C MET A 82 6.15 1.40 -19.55
N ARG A 83 5.36 1.57 -20.62
CA ARG A 83 5.37 0.63 -21.75
C ARG A 83 6.74 0.54 -22.41
N LYS A 84 7.42 1.68 -22.58
CA LYS A 84 8.82 1.72 -23.07
C LYS A 84 9.81 1.03 -22.14
N TYR A 85 9.49 0.90 -20.86
CA TYR A 85 10.27 0.14 -19.88
C TYR A 85 9.85 -1.34 -19.80
N GLY A 86 8.99 -1.82 -20.69
CA GLY A 86 8.57 -3.22 -20.78
C GLY A 86 7.50 -3.62 -19.77
N TYR A 87 6.80 -2.66 -19.15
CA TYR A 87 5.65 -2.98 -18.29
C TYR A 87 4.39 -3.18 -19.12
N LYS A 88 3.63 -4.24 -18.84
CA LYS A 88 2.24 -4.37 -19.29
C LYS A 88 1.37 -3.42 -18.48
N VAL A 89 0.87 -2.36 -19.11
CA VAL A 89 0.13 -1.28 -18.43
C VAL A 89 -1.23 -1.07 -19.04
N TYR A 90 -2.25 -1.01 -18.19
CA TYR A 90 -3.59 -0.55 -18.56
C TYR A 90 -3.82 0.85 -18.01
N TYR A 91 -4.27 1.73 -18.90
CA TYR A 91 -4.73 3.06 -18.58
C TYR A 91 -6.18 3.02 -18.10
N GLY A 92 -6.46 3.63 -16.95
CA GLY A 92 -7.82 3.89 -16.50
C GLY A 92 -8.00 3.88 -14.98
N ASP A 93 -9.24 4.07 -14.55
CA ASP A 93 -9.61 4.01 -13.14
C ASP A 93 -9.76 2.55 -12.67
N ALA A 94 -8.85 2.14 -11.77
CA ALA A 94 -8.87 0.81 -11.16
C ALA A 94 -10.14 0.50 -10.34
N THR A 95 -10.93 1.50 -9.95
CA THR A 95 -12.23 1.25 -9.29
C THR A 95 -13.29 0.70 -10.24
N GLN A 96 -12.98 0.59 -11.53
CA GLN A 96 -13.82 -0.08 -12.53
C GLN A 96 -13.49 -1.58 -12.57
N VAL A 97 -14.47 -2.41 -12.20
CA VAL A 97 -14.32 -3.88 -12.16
C VAL A 97 -13.89 -4.46 -13.51
N ASP A 98 -14.42 -3.93 -14.62
CA ASP A 98 -14.08 -4.42 -15.96
C ASP A 98 -12.62 -4.13 -16.34
N LEU A 99 -12.03 -3.04 -15.81
CA LEU A 99 -10.61 -2.76 -15.99
C LEU A 99 -9.76 -3.77 -15.21
N LEU A 100 -10.13 -4.07 -13.96
CA LEU A 100 -9.48 -5.11 -13.15
C LEU A 100 -9.53 -6.48 -13.85
N ARG A 101 -10.69 -6.87 -14.38
CA ARG A 101 -10.82 -8.11 -15.19
C ARG A 101 -9.92 -8.11 -16.40
N SER A 102 -9.93 -7.01 -17.17
CA SER A 102 -9.09 -6.85 -18.36
C SER A 102 -7.60 -6.93 -18.03
N ALA A 103 -7.21 -6.43 -16.85
CA ALA A 103 -5.85 -6.52 -16.33
C ALA A 103 -5.49 -7.89 -15.76
N GLY A 104 -6.41 -8.87 -15.75
CA GLY A 104 -6.15 -10.24 -15.33
C GLY A 104 -6.46 -10.53 -13.85
N ALA A 105 -7.29 -9.73 -13.19
CA ALA A 105 -7.62 -9.91 -11.77
C ALA A 105 -8.30 -11.25 -11.44
N GLU A 106 -8.87 -11.95 -12.44
CA GLU A 106 -9.44 -13.30 -12.25
C GLU A 106 -8.39 -14.41 -12.13
N ALA A 107 -7.15 -14.14 -12.54
CA ALA A 107 -6.07 -15.13 -12.55
C ALA A 107 -4.85 -14.71 -11.71
N ALA A 108 -4.77 -13.44 -11.32
CA ALA A 108 -3.69 -12.96 -10.48
C ALA A 108 -3.72 -13.62 -9.10
N GLU A 109 -2.56 -13.75 -8.48
CA GLU A 109 -2.42 -14.29 -7.12
C GLU A 109 -2.57 -13.16 -6.09
N SER A 110 -2.16 -11.94 -6.46
CA SER A 110 -2.18 -10.80 -5.54
C SER A 110 -2.41 -9.47 -6.24
N ILE A 111 -2.89 -8.51 -5.47
CA ILE A 111 -3.03 -7.12 -5.87
C ILE A 111 -2.35 -6.21 -4.85
N VAL A 112 -1.54 -5.27 -5.33
CA VAL A 112 -0.85 -4.27 -4.52
C VAL A 112 -1.48 -2.91 -4.80
N ILE A 113 -2.22 -2.38 -3.83
CA ILE A 113 -2.92 -1.10 -3.93
C ILE A 113 -2.01 0.00 -3.38
N THR A 114 -1.62 0.95 -4.23
CA THR A 114 -0.71 2.05 -3.85
C THR A 114 -1.25 3.44 -4.17
N CYS A 115 -2.57 3.54 -4.30
CA CYS A 115 -3.32 4.77 -4.53
C CYS A 115 -2.91 5.89 -3.57
N ASN A 116 -3.04 7.14 -4.02
CA ASN A 116 -2.72 8.28 -3.18
C ASN A 116 -3.88 8.58 -2.23
N GLU A 117 -5.11 8.51 -2.72
CA GLU A 117 -6.35 8.80 -1.99
C GLU A 117 -6.77 7.60 -1.12
N PRO A 118 -6.88 7.76 0.21
CA PRO A 118 -7.32 6.66 1.10
C PRO A 118 -8.69 6.09 0.74
N GLU A 119 -9.60 6.94 0.27
CA GLU A 119 -10.95 6.54 -0.15
C GLU A 119 -10.90 5.56 -1.33
N ASP A 120 -9.98 5.79 -2.29
CA ASP A 120 -9.78 4.89 -3.43
C ASP A 120 -9.17 3.56 -2.97
N THR A 121 -8.25 3.57 -2.00
CA THR A 121 -7.69 2.36 -1.41
C THR A 121 -8.80 1.48 -0.82
N MET A 122 -9.64 2.05 0.05
CA MET A 122 -10.71 1.29 0.71
C MET A 122 -11.77 0.79 -0.28
N LYS A 123 -12.16 1.62 -1.25
CA LYS A 123 -13.08 1.21 -2.32
C LYS A 123 -12.53 0.04 -3.15
N LEU A 124 -11.23 0.07 -3.47
CA LEU A 124 -10.58 -1.04 -4.18
C LEU A 124 -10.54 -2.31 -3.35
N VAL A 125 -10.29 -2.21 -2.04
CA VAL A 125 -10.34 -3.35 -1.12
C VAL A 125 -11.72 -4.01 -1.18
N GLU A 126 -12.79 -3.23 -1.03
CA GLU A 126 -14.17 -3.73 -1.09
C GLU A 126 -14.48 -4.41 -2.43
N ILE A 127 -14.13 -3.76 -3.55
CA ILE A 127 -14.30 -4.32 -4.90
C ILE A 127 -13.56 -5.65 -5.05
N CYS A 128 -12.30 -5.72 -4.59
CA CYS A 128 -11.50 -6.93 -4.69
C CYS A 128 -12.09 -8.06 -3.84
N GLN A 129 -12.52 -7.77 -2.61
CA GLN A 129 -13.14 -8.77 -1.74
C GLN A 129 -14.47 -9.29 -2.31
N GLN A 130 -15.27 -8.43 -2.96
CA GLN A 130 -16.56 -8.80 -3.54
C GLN A 130 -16.42 -9.61 -4.84
N HIS A 131 -15.54 -9.17 -5.75
CA HIS A 131 -15.45 -9.72 -7.10
C HIS A 131 -14.30 -10.71 -7.30
N PHE A 132 -13.24 -10.61 -6.52
CA PHE A 132 -12.01 -11.38 -6.66
C PHE A 132 -11.54 -11.92 -5.30
N PRO A 133 -12.36 -12.72 -4.58
CA PRO A 133 -12.07 -13.13 -3.20
C PRO A 133 -10.82 -13.99 -3.04
N HIS A 134 -10.26 -14.51 -4.14
CA HIS A 134 -9.01 -15.26 -4.16
C HIS A 134 -7.76 -14.38 -4.13
N LEU A 135 -7.87 -13.08 -4.45
CA LEU A 135 -6.71 -12.19 -4.49
C LEU A 135 -6.19 -11.90 -3.10
N HIS A 136 -4.88 -12.09 -2.93
CA HIS A 136 -4.19 -11.55 -1.77
C HIS A 136 -4.03 -10.04 -1.91
N ILE A 137 -4.72 -9.28 -1.06
CA ILE A 137 -4.69 -7.81 -1.09
C ILE A 137 -3.56 -7.31 -0.20
N LEU A 138 -2.64 -6.55 -0.81
CA LEU A 138 -1.62 -5.78 -0.12
C LEU A 138 -1.89 -4.30 -0.33
N ALA A 139 -1.83 -3.49 0.72
CA ALA A 139 -2.16 -2.06 0.61
C ALA A 139 -1.08 -1.15 1.18
N ARG A 140 -0.85 -0.02 0.52
CA ARG A 140 -0.20 1.14 1.12
C ARG A 140 -1.21 1.81 2.05
N ALA A 141 -0.77 2.18 3.24
CA ALA A 141 -1.48 3.10 4.11
C ALA A 141 -0.68 4.41 4.21
N ARG A 142 -1.32 5.55 4.08
CA ARG A 142 -0.69 6.87 4.29
C ARG A 142 -0.29 7.08 5.75
N GLY A 143 -1.06 6.55 6.69
CA GLY A 143 -0.84 6.76 8.12
C GLY A 143 -1.50 5.72 9.01
N ARG A 144 -1.61 6.05 10.31
CA ARG A 144 -2.22 5.15 11.31
C ARG A 144 -3.74 4.98 11.14
N VAL A 145 -4.45 6.04 10.76
CA VAL A 145 -5.91 6.01 10.59
C VAL A 145 -6.29 5.01 9.48
N GLU A 146 -5.77 5.21 8.27
CA GLU A 146 -6.01 4.31 7.13
C GLU A 146 -5.51 2.88 7.39
N ALA A 147 -4.36 2.72 8.06
CA ALA A 147 -3.88 1.39 8.44
C ALA A 147 -4.86 0.65 9.36
N HIS A 148 -5.59 1.36 10.21
CA HIS A 148 -6.62 0.78 11.04
C HIS A 148 -7.90 0.47 10.25
N GLU A 149 -8.31 1.34 9.33
CA GLU A 149 -9.44 1.08 8.42
C GLU A 149 -9.20 -0.20 7.59
N LEU A 150 -7.98 -0.38 7.08
CA LEU A 150 -7.55 -1.61 6.40
C LEU A 150 -7.66 -2.84 7.31
N LEU A 151 -7.23 -2.74 8.57
CA LEU A 151 -7.39 -3.82 9.55
C LEU A 151 -8.87 -4.16 9.80
N GLN A 152 -9.74 -3.16 9.94
CA GLN A 152 -11.17 -3.36 10.12
C GLN A 152 -11.82 -4.03 8.90
N ALA A 153 -11.35 -3.71 7.69
CA ALA A 153 -11.75 -4.38 6.46
C ALA A 153 -11.09 -5.76 6.26
N GLY A 154 -10.34 -6.27 7.24
CA GLY A 154 -9.70 -7.59 7.18
C GLY A 154 -8.40 -7.66 6.37
N VAL A 155 -7.89 -6.52 5.90
CA VAL A 155 -6.60 -6.44 5.20
C VAL A 155 -5.47 -6.36 6.22
N THR A 156 -4.80 -7.49 6.44
CA THR A 156 -3.68 -7.59 7.39
C THR A 156 -2.33 -7.29 6.76
N GLN A 157 -2.22 -7.37 5.42
CA GLN A 157 -1.01 -7.09 4.67
C GLN A 157 -1.03 -5.64 4.21
N PHE A 158 -0.44 -4.75 5.01
CA PHE A 158 -0.28 -3.35 4.62
C PHE A 158 1.05 -2.80 5.09
N SER A 159 1.47 -1.70 4.46
CA SER A 159 2.62 -0.93 4.91
C SER A 159 2.27 0.55 5.00
N ARG A 160 2.57 1.16 6.16
CA ARG A 160 2.50 2.61 6.30
C ARG A 160 3.64 3.27 5.54
N GLU A 161 3.34 4.21 4.67
CA GLU A 161 4.23 4.72 3.62
C GLU A 161 5.56 5.26 4.15
N THR A 162 5.55 5.97 5.28
CA THR A 162 6.73 6.64 5.86
C THR A 162 7.34 5.87 7.03
N PHE A 163 6.62 4.92 7.61
CA PHE A 163 6.98 4.33 8.90
C PHE A 163 8.30 3.55 8.84
N SER A 164 8.46 2.69 7.83
CA SER A 164 9.69 1.90 7.66
C SER A 164 10.92 2.78 7.44
N SER A 165 10.80 3.82 6.61
CA SER A 165 11.88 4.77 6.34
C SER A 165 12.22 5.61 7.57
N ALA A 166 11.21 6.05 8.34
CA ALA A 166 11.41 6.77 9.59
C ALA A 166 12.11 5.91 10.65
N LEU A 167 11.76 4.62 10.76
CA LEU A 167 12.44 3.69 11.65
C LEU A 167 13.90 3.44 11.25
N GLU A 168 14.17 3.32 9.95
CA GLU A 168 15.53 3.18 9.45
C GLU A 168 16.38 4.42 9.79
N LEU A 169 15.83 5.62 9.56
CA LEU A 169 16.50 6.87 9.90
C LEU A 169 16.71 6.99 11.42
N GLY A 170 15.70 6.63 12.23
CA GLY A 170 15.81 6.59 13.68
C GLY A 170 16.93 5.67 14.16
N ARG A 171 17.07 4.47 13.56
CA ARG A 171 18.19 3.56 13.85
C ARG A 171 19.53 4.21 13.50
N LYS A 172 19.65 4.85 12.34
CA LYS A 172 20.88 5.56 11.94
C LYS A 172 21.22 6.67 12.94
N THR A 173 20.24 7.44 13.40
CA THR A 173 20.43 8.47 14.43
C THR A 173 20.93 7.88 15.75
N LEU A 174 20.36 6.77 16.23
CA LEU A 174 20.84 6.10 17.45
C LEU A 174 22.31 5.69 17.34
N VAL A 175 22.71 5.13 16.19
CA VAL A 175 24.10 4.75 15.94
C VAL A 175 25.02 5.99 15.93
N THR A 176 24.61 7.07 15.25
CA THR A 176 25.37 8.32 15.22
C THR A 176 25.56 8.93 16.61
N LEU A 177 24.59 8.74 17.52
CA LEU A 177 24.68 9.19 18.91
C LEU A 177 25.47 8.25 19.84
N GLY A 178 26.12 7.21 19.29
CA GLY A 178 27.03 6.33 20.01
C GLY A 178 26.42 5.00 20.46
N MET A 179 25.18 4.67 20.08
CA MET A 179 24.60 3.36 20.35
C MET A 179 25.22 2.29 19.44
N HIS A 180 25.55 1.12 20.00
CA HIS A 180 26.10 0.01 19.21
C HIS A 180 25.11 -0.45 18.12
N PRO A 181 25.54 -0.75 16.86
CA PRO A 181 24.63 -1.06 15.75
C PRO A 181 23.62 -2.18 16.01
N HIS A 182 24.06 -3.26 16.67
CA HIS A 182 23.18 -4.37 17.04
C HIS A 182 22.10 -3.95 18.05
N GLN A 183 22.46 -3.12 19.03
CA GLN A 183 21.51 -2.59 20.02
C GLN A 183 20.49 -1.67 19.35
N ALA A 184 20.93 -0.78 18.45
CA ALA A 184 20.05 0.10 17.68
C ALA A 184 19.07 -0.69 16.79
N GLN A 185 19.54 -1.78 16.15
CA GLN A 185 18.68 -2.66 15.36
C GLN A 185 17.63 -3.37 16.23
N ARG A 186 18.02 -3.87 17.41
CA ARG A 186 17.07 -4.47 18.37
C ARG A 186 16.02 -3.47 18.81
N ALA A 187 16.42 -2.25 19.18
CA ALA A 187 15.52 -1.17 19.55
C ALA A 187 14.52 -0.84 18.41
N GLN A 188 14.99 -0.77 17.16
CA GLN A 188 14.12 -0.57 15.99
C GLN A 188 13.09 -1.70 15.82
N LEU A 189 13.53 -2.96 15.89
CA LEU A 189 12.66 -4.14 15.74
C LEU A 189 11.63 -4.25 16.87
N HIS A 190 12.04 -3.88 18.08
CA HIS A 190 11.21 -3.83 19.28
C HIS A 190 10.14 -2.75 19.16
N PHE A 191 10.54 -1.52 18.86
CA PHE A 191 9.61 -0.41 18.64
C PHE A 191 8.59 -0.73 17.55
N ARG A 192 9.01 -1.35 16.43
CA ARG A 192 8.10 -1.79 15.37
C ARG A 192 7.03 -2.77 15.87
N ARG A 193 7.42 -3.74 16.71
CA ARG A 193 6.48 -4.73 17.28
C ARG A 193 5.46 -4.07 18.20
N LEU A 194 5.92 -3.19 19.08
CA LEU A 194 5.05 -2.43 19.99
C LEU A 194 4.08 -1.51 19.23
N ASP A 195 4.59 -0.75 18.26
CA ASP A 195 3.77 0.15 17.46
C ASP A 195 2.67 -0.61 16.70
N MET A 196 2.97 -1.81 16.16
CA MET A 196 1.98 -2.66 15.50
C MET A 196 0.96 -3.26 16.49
N ARG A 197 1.39 -3.64 17.70
CA ARG A 197 0.48 -4.10 18.77
C ARG A 197 -0.52 -3.01 19.13
N MET A 198 -0.02 -1.80 19.37
CA MET A 198 -0.84 -0.62 19.66
C MET A 198 -1.82 -0.31 18.53
N LEU A 199 -1.41 -0.41 17.26
CA LEU A 199 -2.30 -0.17 16.13
C LEU A 199 -3.49 -1.14 16.08
N ARG A 200 -3.31 -2.37 16.57
CA ARG A 200 -4.37 -3.40 16.65
C ARG A 200 -5.26 -3.23 17.88
N GLU A 201 -4.68 -2.85 19.01
CA GLU A 201 -5.40 -2.70 20.29
C GLU A 201 -6.13 -1.37 20.41
N LEU A 202 -5.58 -0.29 19.86
CA LEU A 202 -6.13 1.05 19.94
C LEU A 202 -7.02 1.33 18.73
N ILE A 203 -8.33 1.41 18.98
CA ILE A 203 -9.32 1.90 18.02
C ILE A 203 -9.08 3.41 17.79
N PRO A 204 -8.96 3.91 16.55
CA PRO A 204 -9.15 5.32 16.26
C PRO A 204 -10.62 5.62 16.54
N MET A 205 -10.91 6.04 17.77
CA MET A 205 -12.18 6.66 18.07
C MET A 205 -12.26 7.95 17.26
N HIS A 206 -13.28 8.03 16.42
CA HIS A 206 -13.58 9.23 15.66
C HIS A 206 -13.72 10.44 16.60
N ALA A 207 -13.25 11.58 16.09
CA ALA A 207 -13.16 12.90 16.71
C ALA A 207 -14.01 13.11 17.98
N ASP A 208 -13.32 13.26 19.12
CA ASP A 208 -13.55 14.40 20.03
C ASP A 208 -12.45 14.47 21.11
N THR A 209 -12.22 15.70 21.57
CA THR A 209 -11.27 16.34 22.51
C THR A 209 -10.61 15.53 23.66
N VAL A 210 -10.89 14.25 23.84
CA VAL A 210 -10.27 13.32 24.82
C VAL A 210 -8.84 12.85 24.39
N GLN A 211 -8.38 13.30 23.23
CA GLN A 211 -7.19 12.78 22.53
C GLN A 211 -5.84 13.01 23.24
N ILE A 212 -5.64 14.10 23.96
CA ILE A 212 -4.32 14.43 24.55
C ILE A 212 -4.02 13.57 25.78
N SER A 213 -5.04 13.23 26.58
CA SER A 213 -4.85 12.43 27.81
C SER A 213 -4.45 11.00 27.46
N ARG A 214 -5.18 10.35 26.54
CA ARG A 214 -4.90 8.96 26.15
C ARG A 214 -3.67 8.81 25.27
N ALA A 215 -3.33 9.78 24.41
CA ALA A 215 -2.07 9.73 23.67
C ALA A 215 -0.85 9.88 24.60
N ARG A 216 -0.95 10.72 25.64
CA ARG A 216 0.07 10.82 26.70
C ARG A 216 0.15 9.55 27.53
N GLU A 217 -0.99 8.94 27.84
CA GLU A 217 -1.08 7.68 28.58
C GLU A 217 -0.48 6.53 27.77
N ALA A 218 -0.86 6.37 26.50
CA ALA A 218 -0.28 5.40 25.58
C ALA A 218 1.23 5.61 25.36
N ARG A 219 1.70 6.87 25.39
CA ARG A 219 3.15 7.18 25.36
C ARG A 219 3.84 6.80 26.67
N ARG A 220 3.23 7.03 27.83
CA ARG A 220 3.77 6.60 29.13
C ARG A 220 3.80 5.08 29.23
N GLU A 221 2.73 4.41 28.85
CA GLU A 221 2.68 2.96 28.74
C GLU A 221 3.76 2.45 27.78
N LEU A 222 3.99 3.13 26.65
CA LEU A 222 5.08 2.80 25.73
C LEU A 222 6.45 2.93 26.41
N GLU A 223 6.72 4.04 27.09
CA GLU A 223 7.98 4.25 27.81
C GLU A 223 8.17 3.19 28.93
N GLU A 224 7.10 2.84 29.66
CA GLU A 224 7.13 1.82 30.71
C GLU A 224 7.32 0.40 30.17
N ILE A 225 6.57 0.00 29.12
CA ILE A 225 6.72 -1.32 28.47
C ILE A 225 8.10 -1.43 27.85
N PHE A 226 8.57 -0.37 27.17
CA PHE A 226 9.89 -0.33 26.58
C PHE A 226 10.99 -0.48 27.64
N GLN A 227 10.91 0.26 28.74
CA GLN A 227 11.88 0.12 29.83
C GLN A 227 11.81 -1.25 30.51
N ARG A 228 10.62 -1.80 30.75
CA ARG A 228 10.44 -3.14 31.35
C ARG A 228 11.03 -4.24 30.46
N GLU A 229 10.72 -4.25 29.17
CA GLU A 229 11.24 -5.24 28.24
C GLU A 229 12.77 -5.09 28.07
N MET A 230 13.30 -3.86 27.98
CA MET A 230 14.75 -3.61 27.96
C MET A 230 15.46 -4.07 29.24
N GLN A 231 14.84 -3.92 30.41
CA GLN A 231 15.38 -4.41 31.69
C GLN A 231 15.31 -5.93 31.80
N GLN A 232 14.21 -6.56 31.36
CA GLN A 232 14.10 -8.01 31.29
C GLN A 232 15.16 -8.61 30.35
N GLU A 233 15.37 -8.03 29.17
CA GLU A 233 16.40 -8.48 28.23
C GLU A 233 17.81 -8.34 28.79
N ARG A 234 18.10 -7.26 29.53
CA ARG A 234 19.39 -7.12 30.25
C ARG A 234 19.58 -8.22 31.29
N ARG A 235 18.57 -8.47 32.14
CA ARG A 235 18.62 -9.54 33.15
C ARG A 235 18.76 -10.93 32.53
N GLN A 236 18.16 -11.14 31.36
CA GLN A 236 18.24 -12.41 30.65
C GLN A 236 19.59 -12.63 29.97
N LEU A 237 20.37 -11.57 29.70
CA LEU A 237 21.74 -11.65 29.22
C LEU A 237 22.73 -11.94 30.37
N ASP A 238 22.57 -11.26 31.51
CA ASP A 238 23.42 -11.50 32.70
C ASP A 238 23.24 -12.91 33.29
N GLY A 239 22.09 -13.57 33.08
CA GLY A 239 21.83 -14.92 33.56
C GLY A 239 22.54 -16.06 32.81
N TRP A 240 23.19 -15.79 31.67
CA TRP A 240 24.06 -16.78 30.99
C TRP A 240 25.47 -16.80 31.58
N ASP A 241 25.90 -15.72 32.25
CA ASP A 241 27.23 -15.59 32.86
C ASP A 241 27.28 -16.17 34.29
N GLU A 242 26.14 -16.61 34.86
CA GLU A 242 26.08 -17.22 36.21
C GLU A 242 26.28 -18.76 36.21
N PHE A 243 26.49 -19.39 35.05
CA PHE A 243 26.67 -20.85 34.90
C PHE A 243 28.03 -21.29 34.34
N GLU A 244 29.04 -20.42 34.29
CA GLU A 244 30.45 -20.80 34.05
C GLU A 244 31.33 -20.66 35.30
#